data_AF-A0A0A2HRP2-F1
#
_entry.id   AF-A0A0A2HRP2-F1
#
_cell.length_a   1.000
_cell.length_b   1.000
_cell.length_c   1.000
_cell.angle_alpha   90.00
_cell.angle_beta   90.00
_cell.angle_gamma   90.00
#
_symmetry.space_group_name_H-M   'P 1'
#
loop_
_entity.id
_entity.type
_entity.pdbx_description
1 polymer ?
#
loop_
_entity_poly.entity_id
_entity_poly.type
_entity_poly.pdbx_seq_one_letter_code
_entity_poly.pdbx_strand_id
1 'polypeptide(L)'
;MAVTDSDLQFYYPSTINDGDTNGGRLSHLPITSGAVENVFPNVPKAERLAGSTKYRKVFAKVHSDNSDTVYYPKLYLFAPTPAGDMVHFVPSTQRGTKADLTGSEDKYGAATLVSQSTTTLVVDVEDSSLTGIFRASDEIIVTDKATPTSTTGNEETRTIVSIDSVVGARITMTISSALANVYAAGSKVASIYPGTTPLACTVSNWVETSSAGTYDEGGYPVIMNNRGTIEQTWTVTFLTASTFTVTGDTVGSVGSGGISADFVPNNANFSKPYFTLEAAGFGGTWAQNDTIVFQTHPITVPVFEIRNVPANTVSFSSNLATLVFACEA
;
A
#
# COMPACT_ATOMS: atom_id res chain seq x y z
N MET A 1 -18.29 11.41 0.03
CA MET A 1 -19.20 10.31 -0.39
C MET A 1 -18.49 9.05 0.04
N ALA A 2 -19.15 8.12 0.74
CA ALA A 2 -18.42 6.97 1.29
C ALA A 2 -17.61 6.23 0.21
N VAL A 3 -16.37 5.86 0.55
CA VAL A 3 -15.50 5.02 -0.28
C VAL A 3 -16.20 3.69 -0.54
N THR A 4 -16.22 3.25 -1.78
CA THR A 4 -16.82 1.98 -2.21
C THR A 4 -15.75 0.96 -2.55
N ASP A 5 -16.14 -0.32 -2.65
CA ASP A 5 -15.24 -1.40 -3.09
C ASP A 5 -14.56 -1.09 -4.44
N SER A 6 -15.25 -0.39 -5.33
CA SER A 6 -14.72 -0.03 -6.66
C SER A 6 -13.62 1.04 -6.62
N ASP A 7 -13.54 1.79 -5.51
CA ASP A 7 -12.49 2.77 -5.27
C ASP A 7 -11.22 2.11 -4.72
N LEU A 8 -11.27 0.89 -4.18
CA LEU A 8 -10.10 0.19 -3.67
C LEU A 8 -9.37 -0.52 -4.81
N GLN A 9 -8.21 0.01 -5.20
CA GLN A 9 -7.50 -0.43 -6.40
C GLN A 9 -6.02 -0.63 -6.15
N PHE A 10 -5.40 -1.57 -6.87
CA PHE A 10 -3.95 -1.71 -6.89
C PHE A 10 -3.34 -1.00 -8.09
N TYR A 11 -2.17 -0.42 -7.91
CA TYR A 11 -1.43 0.32 -8.94
C TYR A 11 0.03 -0.12 -9.02
N TYR A 12 0.57 -0.03 -10.24
CA TYR A 12 1.97 -0.31 -10.50
C TYR A 12 2.89 0.78 -9.95
N PRO A 13 4.14 0.44 -9.62
CA PRO A 13 5.17 1.41 -9.29
C PRO A 13 5.76 2.02 -10.58
N SER A 14 6.60 3.05 -10.42
CA SER A 14 7.27 3.73 -11.53
C SER A 14 8.24 2.84 -12.31
N THR A 15 8.82 1.84 -11.65
CA THR A 15 9.80 0.92 -12.25
C THR A 15 9.48 -0.51 -11.83
N ILE A 16 9.41 -1.42 -12.81
CA ILE A 16 9.19 -2.85 -12.57
C ILE A 16 10.34 -3.60 -13.23
N ASN A 17 11.20 -4.22 -12.43
CA ASN A 17 12.29 -5.08 -12.90
C ASN A 17 12.76 -6.02 -11.77
N ASP A 18 13.82 -6.79 -12.02
CA ASP A 18 14.40 -7.71 -11.01
C ASP A 18 15.64 -7.13 -10.29
N GLY A 19 16.09 -5.93 -10.70
CA GLY A 19 17.20 -5.20 -10.10
C GLY A 19 16.80 -4.30 -8.94
N ASP A 20 17.76 -3.57 -8.40
CA ASP A 20 17.57 -2.82 -7.15
C ASP A 20 16.72 -1.56 -7.32
N THR A 21 16.59 -1.08 -8.55
CA THR A 21 15.70 0.04 -8.94
C THR A 21 14.22 -0.34 -8.98
N ASN A 22 13.87 -1.62 -8.85
CA ASN A 22 12.47 -2.06 -8.84
C ASN A 22 11.68 -1.36 -7.73
N GLY A 23 10.51 -0.80 -8.06
CA GLY A 23 9.71 0.03 -7.18
C GLY A 23 9.74 1.51 -7.56
N GLY A 24 9.96 2.37 -6.57
CA GLY A 24 9.79 3.82 -6.71
C GLY A 24 8.35 4.25 -6.45
N ARG A 25 7.96 5.41 -7.00
CA ARG A 25 6.65 6.04 -6.74
C ARG A 25 5.50 5.34 -7.45
N LEU A 26 4.28 5.63 -7.01
CA LEU A 26 3.04 5.24 -7.68
C LEU A 26 3.06 5.67 -9.16
N SER A 27 2.66 4.77 -10.06
CA SER A 27 2.37 5.09 -11.47
C SER A 27 0.87 5.38 -11.68
N HIS A 28 0.49 5.79 -12.89
CA HIS A 28 -0.91 5.94 -13.26
C HIS A 28 -1.56 4.65 -13.77
N LEU A 29 -0.82 3.55 -13.83
CA LEU A 29 -1.27 2.29 -14.42
C LEU A 29 -1.90 1.40 -13.34
N PRO A 30 -3.21 1.10 -13.42
CA PRO A 30 -3.86 0.20 -12.49
C PRO A 30 -3.45 -1.25 -12.76
N ILE A 31 -3.44 -2.07 -11.70
CA ILE A 31 -3.22 -3.51 -11.74
C ILE A 31 -4.60 -4.17 -11.85
N THR A 32 -4.88 -4.79 -13.00
CA THR A 32 -6.15 -5.51 -13.21
C THR A 32 -6.21 -6.82 -12.41
N SER A 33 -7.17 -6.94 -11.51
CA SER A 33 -7.37 -8.19 -10.75
C SER A 33 -7.67 -9.38 -11.66
N GLY A 34 -7.10 -10.56 -11.33
CA GLY A 34 -7.30 -11.80 -12.08
C GLY A 34 -6.57 -11.90 -13.42
N ALA A 35 -5.83 -10.87 -13.85
CA ALA A 35 -5.01 -10.95 -15.05
C ALA A 35 -3.79 -11.85 -14.82
N VAL A 36 -3.47 -12.70 -15.81
CA VAL A 36 -2.27 -13.55 -15.79
C VAL A 36 -1.01 -12.73 -15.97
N GLU A 37 0.08 -13.15 -15.32
CA GLU A 37 1.41 -12.53 -15.43
C GLU A 37 1.44 -11.02 -15.11
N ASN A 38 0.47 -10.55 -14.33
CA ASN A 38 0.23 -9.13 -14.10
C ASN A 38 1.24 -8.54 -13.11
N VAL A 39 1.27 -9.05 -11.87
CA VAL A 39 2.25 -8.64 -10.85
C VAL A 39 3.57 -9.39 -11.04
N PHE A 40 3.50 -10.72 -11.07
CA PHE A 40 4.65 -11.58 -11.28
C PHE A 40 4.64 -12.17 -12.68
N PRO A 41 5.78 -12.15 -13.41
CA PRO A 41 5.87 -12.83 -14.69
C PRO A 41 5.81 -14.35 -14.51
N ASN A 42 5.68 -15.07 -15.62
CA ASN A 42 5.87 -16.51 -15.67
C ASN A 42 7.21 -16.91 -15.02
N VAL A 43 7.28 -18.14 -14.50
CA VAL A 43 8.51 -18.73 -13.99
C VAL A 43 9.09 -19.68 -15.05
N PRO A 44 10.15 -19.28 -15.76
CA PRO A 44 10.79 -20.15 -16.75
C PRO A 44 11.30 -21.45 -16.11
N LYS A 45 11.39 -22.51 -16.92
CA LYS A 45 11.93 -23.81 -16.45
C LYS A 45 13.30 -23.68 -15.76
N ALA A 46 14.17 -22.81 -16.28
CA ALA A 46 15.49 -22.57 -15.69
C ALA A 46 15.39 -22.01 -14.26
N GLU A 47 14.53 -21.03 -14.03
CA GLU A 47 14.28 -20.47 -12.69
C GLU A 47 13.66 -21.52 -11.76
N ARG A 48 12.74 -22.36 -12.24
CA ARG A 48 12.18 -23.47 -11.42
C ARG A 48 13.22 -24.52 -11.04
N LEU A 49 14.19 -24.80 -11.91
CA LEU A 49 15.25 -25.77 -11.61
C LEU A 49 16.28 -25.21 -10.62
N ALA A 50 16.67 -23.94 -10.78
CA ALA A 50 17.67 -23.31 -9.93
C ALA A 50 17.11 -22.75 -8.62
N GLY A 51 15.81 -22.44 -8.60
CA GLY A 51 15.19 -21.57 -7.61
C GLY A 51 15.34 -20.09 -7.99
N SER A 52 14.41 -19.26 -7.53
CA SER A 52 14.44 -17.80 -7.77
C SER A 52 13.62 -17.04 -6.73
N THR A 53 14.00 -15.79 -6.48
CA THR A 53 13.19 -14.86 -5.67
C THR A 53 12.95 -13.61 -6.50
N LYS A 54 11.68 -13.21 -6.63
CA LYS A 54 11.29 -11.96 -7.30
C LYS A 54 10.54 -11.05 -6.35
N TYR A 55 10.78 -9.75 -6.51
CA TYR A 55 10.20 -8.68 -5.71
C TYR A 55 9.31 -7.84 -6.63
N ARG A 56 8.11 -7.49 -6.20
CA ARG A 56 7.19 -6.64 -6.95
C ARG A 56 6.56 -5.64 -6.01
N LYS A 57 6.86 -4.36 -6.21
CA LYS A 57 6.18 -3.30 -5.47
C LYS A 57 4.79 -3.12 -6.04
N VAL A 58 3.80 -2.94 -5.16
CA VAL A 58 2.44 -2.57 -5.52
C VAL A 58 1.94 -1.50 -4.56
N PHE A 59 0.95 -0.73 -4.99
CA PHE A 59 0.28 0.27 -4.17
C PHE A 59 -1.19 -0.06 -4.05
N ALA A 60 -1.67 -0.37 -2.85
CA ALA A 60 -3.09 -0.29 -2.55
C ALA A 60 -3.48 1.18 -2.46
N LYS A 61 -4.40 1.64 -3.30
CA LYS A 61 -4.84 3.04 -3.41
C LYS A 61 -6.34 3.14 -3.20
N VAL A 62 -6.74 4.19 -2.46
CA VAL A 62 -8.13 4.65 -2.43
C VAL A 62 -8.32 5.62 -3.60
N HIS A 63 -9.00 5.17 -4.65
CA HIS A 63 -9.22 5.87 -5.91
C HIS A 63 -10.57 6.59 -5.94
N SER A 64 -10.94 7.27 -4.86
CA SER A 64 -12.18 8.04 -4.83
C SER A 64 -12.00 9.46 -5.40
N ASP A 65 -13.07 10.00 -5.98
CA ASP A 65 -13.07 11.33 -6.59
C ASP A 65 -13.06 12.49 -5.58
N ASN A 66 -12.99 12.21 -4.28
CA ASN A 66 -13.03 13.18 -3.17
C ASN A 66 -11.78 13.08 -2.29
N SER A 67 -11.79 13.73 -1.12
CA SER A 67 -10.76 13.67 -0.08
C SER A 67 -11.21 12.86 1.14
N ASP A 68 -12.02 11.81 0.93
CA ASP A 68 -12.58 11.01 2.02
C ASP A 68 -11.45 10.28 2.77
N THR A 69 -11.47 10.35 4.10
CA THR A 69 -10.55 9.62 4.97
C THR A 69 -11.05 8.18 5.15
N VAL A 70 -10.13 7.23 5.17
CA VAL A 70 -10.42 5.80 5.37
C VAL A 70 -9.93 5.35 6.74
N TYR A 71 -10.71 4.53 7.44
CA TYR A 71 -10.36 3.98 8.74
C TYR A 71 -10.08 2.49 8.65
N TYR A 72 -9.19 2.02 9.53
CA TYR A 72 -8.83 0.60 9.67
C TYR A 72 -8.52 -0.08 8.32
N PRO A 73 -7.55 0.44 7.53
CA PRO A 73 -7.14 -0.26 6.32
C PRO A 73 -6.52 -1.61 6.69
N LYS A 74 -6.85 -2.64 5.91
CA LYS A 74 -6.41 -4.02 6.10
C LYS A 74 -5.83 -4.50 4.79
N LEU A 75 -4.56 -4.86 4.81
CA LEU A 75 -3.89 -5.50 3.70
C LEU A 75 -3.44 -6.91 4.12
N TYR A 76 -3.83 -7.94 3.39
CA TYR A 76 -3.48 -9.33 3.72
C TYR A 76 -3.48 -10.23 2.48
N LEU A 77 -2.74 -11.35 2.53
CA LEU A 77 -2.82 -12.40 1.52
C LEU A 77 -3.98 -13.33 1.87
N PHE A 78 -4.85 -13.63 0.90
CA PHE A 78 -6.07 -14.40 1.16
C PHE A 78 -5.80 -15.87 1.54
N ALA A 79 -4.77 -16.47 0.96
CA ALA A 79 -4.41 -17.87 1.16
C ALA A 79 -2.93 -18.09 0.78
N PRO A 80 -2.31 -19.17 1.29
CA PRO A 80 -1.09 -19.72 0.71
C PRO A 80 -1.24 -19.97 -0.79
N THR A 81 -0.13 -19.99 -1.52
CA THR A 81 -0.16 -20.37 -2.94
C THR A 81 -0.54 -21.84 -3.07
N PRO A 82 -1.19 -22.23 -4.18
CA PRO A 82 -1.59 -23.63 -4.39
C PRO A 82 -0.44 -24.53 -4.88
N ALA A 83 0.75 -23.98 -5.12
CA ALA A 83 1.88 -24.66 -5.74
C ALA A 83 3.09 -24.71 -4.79
N GLY A 84 4.27 -25.04 -5.34
CA GLY A 84 5.49 -25.17 -4.56
C GLY A 84 6.29 -23.88 -4.40
N ASP A 85 5.83 -22.77 -4.97
CA ASP A 85 6.32 -21.43 -4.64
C ASP A 85 5.64 -20.90 -3.38
N MET A 86 6.06 -19.72 -2.94
CA MET A 86 5.48 -19.08 -1.76
C MET A 86 5.51 -17.57 -1.94
N VAL A 87 4.48 -16.89 -1.45
CA VAL A 87 4.35 -15.43 -1.52
C VAL A 87 4.10 -14.86 -0.13
N HIS A 88 4.87 -13.84 0.21
CA HIS A 88 4.63 -12.98 1.36
C HIS A 88 4.82 -11.53 0.91
N PHE A 89 4.49 -10.57 1.75
CA PHE A 89 4.78 -9.17 1.48
C PHE A 89 5.39 -8.46 2.68
N VAL A 90 6.03 -7.33 2.41
CA VAL A 90 6.62 -6.44 3.40
C VAL A 90 6.20 -4.99 3.13
N PRO A 91 6.00 -4.16 4.17
CA PRO A 91 5.73 -2.74 4.00
C PRO A 91 6.86 -2.01 3.25
N SER A 92 6.51 -0.94 2.53
CA SER A 92 7.45 -0.06 1.84
C SER A 92 7.08 1.41 2.11
N THR A 93 7.92 2.34 1.68
CA THR A 93 7.59 3.78 1.63
C THR A 93 7.05 4.18 0.25
N GLN A 94 6.49 5.39 0.14
CA GLN A 94 5.99 5.96 -1.12
C GLN A 94 7.06 6.00 -2.22
N ARG A 95 8.31 6.30 -1.84
CA ARG A 95 9.45 6.42 -2.77
C ARG A 95 10.32 5.15 -2.83
N GLY A 96 10.11 4.20 -1.92
CA GLY A 96 11.00 3.04 -1.73
C GLY A 96 11.18 2.16 -2.96
N THR A 97 12.38 1.64 -3.11
CA THR A 97 12.84 0.70 -4.13
C THR A 97 13.33 -0.59 -3.46
N LYS A 98 13.60 -1.63 -4.24
CA LYS A 98 14.14 -2.89 -3.72
C LYS A 98 15.49 -2.67 -3.01
N ALA A 99 16.28 -1.68 -3.43
CA ALA A 99 17.53 -1.30 -2.78
C ALA A 99 17.36 -0.91 -1.30
N ASP A 100 16.17 -0.45 -0.91
CA ASP A 100 15.87 0.01 0.45
C ASP A 100 15.49 -1.16 1.39
N LEU A 101 15.29 -2.36 0.86
CA LEU A 101 14.98 -3.55 1.66
C LEU A 101 16.24 -4.06 2.36
N THR A 102 16.12 -4.26 3.67
CA THR A 102 17.18 -4.72 4.58
C THR A 102 17.09 -6.22 4.87
N GLY A 103 15.95 -6.84 4.57
CA GLY A 103 15.64 -8.23 4.94
C GLY A 103 15.18 -8.39 6.39
N SER A 104 15.12 -7.29 7.16
CA SER A 104 14.63 -7.26 8.54
C SER A 104 13.20 -6.75 8.64
N GLU A 105 12.55 -6.46 7.51
CA GLU A 105 11.17 -5.98 7.50
C GLU A 105 10.23 -7.03 8.08
N ASP A 106 9.19 -6.54 8.75
CA ASP A 106 8.06 -7.36 9.16
C ASP A 106 7.39 -7.98 7.94
N LYS A 107 7.32 -9.31 7.93
CA LYS A 107 6.69 -10.08 6.87
C LYS A 107 5.22 -10.29 7.20
N TYR A 108 4.40 -10.27 6.17
CA TYR A 108 2.98 -10.58 6.25
C TYR A 108 2.64 -11.62 5.18
N GLY A 109 1.79 -12.58 5.55
CA GLY A 109 1.43 -13.66 4.65
C GLY A 109 0.22 -14.46 5.13
N ALA A 110 0.09 -15.64 4.54
CA ALA A 110 -1.01 -16.55 4.81
C ALA A 110 -0.51 -17.95 5.18
N ALA A 111 -1.35 -18.68 5.89
CA ALA A 111 -1.15 -20.03 6.37
C ALA A 111 -2.44 -20.85 6.26
N THR A 112 -2.28 -22.16 6.38
CA THR A 112 -3.40 -23.10 6.41
C THR A 112 -3.69 -23.48 7.85
N LEU A 113 -4.96 -23.38 8.26
CA LEU A 113 -5.40 -23.86 9.57
C LEU A 113 -5.25 -25.38 9.66
N VAL A 114 -4.60 -25.85 10.71
CA VAL A 114 -4.45 -27.28 11.04
C VAL A 114 -5.50 -27.69 12.06
N SER A 115 -5.65 -26.91 13.12
CA SER A 115 -6.67 -27.12 14.13
C SER A 115 -6.96 -25.84 14.90
N GLN A 116 -8.14 -25.80 15.52
CA GLN A 116 -8.54 -24.75 16.44
C GLN A 116 -9.05 -25.35 17.75
N SER A 117 -8.82 -24.62 18.84
CA SER A 117 -9.45 -24.82 20.15
C SER A 117 -10.11 -23.50 20.59
N THR A 118 -10.37 -23.30 21.88
CA THR A 118 -11.04 -22.10 22.40
C THR A 118 -10.28 -20.83 22.04
N THR A 119 -9.00 -20.72 22.38
CA THR A 119 -8.16 -19.55 22.08
C THR A 119 -6.85 -19.92 21.44
N THR A 120 -6.72 -21.15 20.94
CA THR A 120 -5.48 -21.64 20.33
C THR A 120 -5.74 -22.00 18.89
N LEU A 121 -4.92 -21.46 17.99
CA LEU A 121 -4.87 -21.84 16.59
C LEU A 121 -3.54 -22.54 16.30
N VAL A 122 -3.60 -23.64 15.57
CA VAL A 122 -2.43 -24.30 14.99
C VAL A 122 -2.50 -24.12 13.49
N VAL A 123 -1.46 -23.55 12.90
CA VAL A 123 -1.39 -23.26 11.46
C VAL A 123 -0.08 -23.78 10.87
N ASP A 124 -0.12 -24.12 9.58
CA ASP A 124 1.07 -24.44 8.79
C ASP A 124 1.31 -23.34 7.75
N VAL A 125 2.51 -22.77 7.74
CA VAL A 125 3.00 -21.93 6.64
C VAL A 125 3.61 -22.79 5.53
N GLU A 126 3.80 -22.23 4.34
CA GLU A 126 4.34 -22.96 3.17
C GLU A 126 5.79 -23.44 3.39
N ASP A 127 6.57 -22.69 4.17
CA ASP A 127 7.96 -22.99 4.50
C ASP A 127 8.35 -22.42 5.86
N SER A 128 9.31 -23.07 6.53
CA SER A 128 9.81 -22.65 7.84
C SER A 128 10.39 -21.23 7.87
N SER A 129 10.85 -20.69 6.73
CA SER A 129 11.32 -19.31 6.59
C SER A 129 10.20 -18.24 6.68
N LEU A 130 8.94 -18.66 6.59
CA LEU A 130 7.76 -17.80 6.71
C LEU A 130 7.14 -17.83 8.10
N THR A 131 7.78 -18.45 9.09
CA THR A 131 7.22 -18.52 10.45
C THR A 131 7.09 -17.14 11.11
N GLY A 132 7.88 -16.16 10.67
CA GLY A 132 7.82 -14.77 11.12
C GLY A 132 6.66 -13.94 10.57
N ILE A 133 5.75 -14.50 9.76
CA ILE A 133 4.58 -13.75 9.27
C ILE A 133 3.52 -13.51 10.37
N PHE A 134 3.58 -14.27 11.47
CA PHE A 134 2.70 -14.09 12.62
C PHE A 134 3.51 -13.64 13.83
N ARG A 135 3.13 -12.50 14.41
CA ARG A 135 3.76 -11.93 15.60
C ARG A 135 2.72 -11.60 16.66
N ALA A 136 3.12 -11.61 17.92
CA ALA A 136 2.24 -11.16 19.00
C ALA A 136 1.83 -9.70 18.78
N SER A 137 0.59 -9.37 19.15
CA SER A 137 -0.08 -8.07 18.91
C SER A 137 -0.55 -7.82 17.47
N ASP A 138 -0.17 -8.64 16.50
CA ASP A 138 -0.72 -8.53 15.14
C ASP A 138 -2.20 -8.95 15.12
N GLU A 139 -2.98 -8.32 14.24
CA GLU A 139 -4.30 -8.81 13.86
C GLU A 139 -4.16 -9.89 12.78
N ILE A 140 -4.98 -10.92 12.87
CA ILE A 140 -5.14 -11.96 11.84
C ILE A 140 -6.57 -11.98 11.35
N ILE A 141 -6.75 -12.52 10.15
CA ILE A 141 -8.03 -12.93 9.61
C ILE A 141 -8.07 -14.45 9.50
N VAL A 142 -9.20 -15.05 9.88
CA VAL A 142 -9.51 -16.47 9.71
C VAL A 142 -10.75 -16.57 8.83
N THR A 143 -10.69 -17.34 7.75
CA THR A 143 -11.78 -17.38 6.76
C THR A 143 -11.89 -18.75 6.09
N ASP A 144 -13.13 -19.20 5.86
CA ASP A 144 -13.48 -20.38 5.05
C ASP A 144 -14.13 -19.99 3.71
N LYS A 145 -14.18 -18.69 3.40
CA LYS A 145 -14.67 -18.17 2.12
C LYS A 145 -13.88 -18.77 0.96
N ALA A 146 -14.56 -18.99 -0.17
CA ALA A 146 -13.93 -19.51 -1.39
C ALA A 146 -13.03 -18.47 -2.07
N THR A 147 -13.46 -17.20 -2.06
CA THR A 147 -12.75 -16.02 -2.56
C THR A 147 -12.92 -14.85 -1.59
N PRO A 148 -12.06 -13.81 -1.63
CA PRO A 148 -12.22 -12.63 -0.77
C PRO A 148 -13.60 -11.96 -0.87
N THR A 149 -14.22 -12.03 -2.05
CA THR A 149 -15.52 -11.41 -2.36
C THR A 149 -16.71 -12.36 -2.21
N SER A 150 -16.50 -13.59 -1.73
CA SER A 150 -17.59 -14.55 -1.54
C SER A 150 -18.59 -14.06 -0.49
N THR A 151 -19.88 -14.14 -0.81
CA THR A 151 -21.00 -13.81 0.09
C THR A 151 -21.39 -14.97 1.02
N THR A 152 -20.79 -16.14 0.81
CA THR A 152 -20.95 -17.36 1.61
C THR A 152 -19.62 -17.73 2.25
N GLY A 153 -19.70 -18.35 3.43
CA GLY A 153 -18.55 -18.62 4.27
C GLY A 153 -18.45 -17.61 5.42
N ASN A 154 -17.61 -17.95 6.39
CA ASN A 154 -17.35 -17.23 7.61
C ASN A 154 -16.00 -16.54 7.51
N GLU A 155 -15.90 -15.39 8.17
CA GLU A 155 -14.68 -14.61 8.27
C GLU A 155 -14.67 -13.83 9.58
N GLU A 156 -13.57 -13.92 10.31
CA GLU A 156 -13.40 -13.27 11.61
C GLU A 156 -11.98 -12.76 11.76
N THR A 157 -11.82 -11.60 12.40
CA THR A 157 -10.51 -11.10 12.80
C THR A 157 -10.24 -11.29 14.29
N ARG A 158 -8.99 -11.55 14.66
CA ARG A 158 -8.55 -11.66 16.05
C ARG A 158 -7.14 -11.13 16.21
N THR A 159 -6.80 -10.68 17.42
CA THR A 159 -5.43 -10.30 17.76
C THR A 159 -4.68 -11.53 18.27
N ILE A 160 -3.44 -11.72 17.84
CA ILE A 160 -2.53 -12.69 18.40
C ILE A 160 -2.04 -12.17 19.75
N VAL A 161 -2.22 -12.97 20.81
CA VAL A 161 -1.69 -12.69 22.15
C VAL A 161 -0.24 -13.17 22.27
N SER A 162 0.04 -14.38 21.80
CA SER A 162 1.37 -14.99 21.86
C SER A 162 1.59 -15.99 20.74
N ILE A 163 2.85 -16.12 20.32
CA ILE A 163 3.34 -17.27 19.56
C ILE A 163 3.86 -18.28 20.59
N ASP A 164 3.13 -19.37 20.76
CA ASP A 164 3.37 -20.33 21.84
C ASP A 164 4.45 -21.35 21.47
N SER A 165 4.49 -21.76 20.21
CA SER A 165 5.57 -22.60 19.68
C SER A 165 5.69 -22.54 18.16
N VAL A 166 6.90 -22.80 17.67
CA VAL A 166 7.21 -22.97 16.25
C VAL A 166 8.00 -24.27 16.07
N VAL A 167 7.48 -25.20 15.27
CA VAL A 167 8.12 -26.50 14.98
C VAL A 167 8.13 -26.72 13.48
N GLY A 168 9.28 -26.51 12.83
CA GLY A 168 9.37 -26.51 11.37
C GLY A 168 8.51 -25.39 10.78
N ALA A 169 7.56 -25.74 9.92
CA ALA A 169 6.60 -24.80 9.33
C ALA A 169 5.29 -24.65 10.14
N ARG A 170 5.18 -25.35 11.28
CA ARG A 170 3.99 -25.31 12.13
C ARG A 170 4.12 -24.25 13.21
N ILE A 171 3.09 -23.44 13.36
CA ILE A 171 2.97 -22.43 14.42
C ILE A 171 1.77 -22.76 15.29
N THR A 172 1.96 -22.71 16.61
CA THR A 172 0.87 -22.68 17.59
C THR A 172 0.83 -21.28 18.20
N MET A 173 -0.34 -20.65 18.16
CA MET A 173 -0.55 -19.30 18.68
C MET A 173 -1.82 -19.20 19.52
N THR A 174 -1.78 -18.29 20.49
CA THR A 174 -2.93 -17.92 21.31
C THR A 174 -3.56 -16.63 20.78
N ILE A 175 -4.88 -16.61 20.61
CA ILE A 175 -5.68 -15.47 20.14
C ILE A 175 -6.47 -14.81 21.28
N SER A 176 -6.84 -13.54 21.12
CA SER A 176 -7.43 -12.70 22.18
C SER A 176 -8.76 -13.19 22.73
N SER A 177 -9.54 -13.92 21.94
CA SER A 177 -10.83 -14.51 22.34
C SER A 177 -11.22 -15.63 21.39
N ALA A 178 -12.20 -16.44 21.79
CA ALA A 178 -12.70 -17.51 20.93
C ALA A 178 -13.31 -16.98 19.63
N LEU A 179 -13.12 -17.75 18.56
CA LEU A 179 -13.84 -17.56 17.30
C LEU A 179 -15.31 -17.94 17.50
N ALA A 180 -16.21 -17.19 16.87
CA ALA A 180 -17.63 -17.47 16.91
C ALA A 180 -17.98 -18.71 16.06
N ASN A 181 -17.24 -18.90 14.96
CA ASN A 181 -17.42 -20.03 14.06
C ASN A 181 -16.36 -21.12 14.28
N VAL A 182 -16.72 -22.34 13.88
CA VAL A 182 -15.79 -23.47 13.86
C VAL A 182 -15.19 -23.61 12.47
N TYR A 183 -13.91 -23.28 12.33
CA TYR A 183 -13.17 -23.43 11.08
C TYR A 183 -12.56 -24.82 10.98
N ALA A 184 -12.75 -25.47 9.84
CA ALA A 184 -12.17 -26.79 9.56
C ALA A 184 -10.68 -26.68 9.22
N ALA A 185 -9.93 -27.77 9.41
CA ALA A 185 -8.58 -27.89 8.85
C ALA A 185 -8.60 -27.62 7.34
N GLY A 186 -7.66 -26.82 6.85
CA GLY A 186 -7.68 -26.32 5.46
C GLY A 186 -8.23 -24.89 5.31
N SER A 187 -8.88 -24.33 6.34
CA SER A 187 -9.29 -22.92 6.34
C SER A 187 -8.10 -21.98 6.27
N LYS A 188 -8.31 -20.73 5.84
CA LYS A 188 -7.23 -19.78 5.59
C LYS A 188 -7.03 -18.90 6.82
N VAL A 189 -5.76 -18.68 7.18
CA VAL A 189 -5.38 -17.75 8.24
C VAL A 189 -4.33 -16.81 7.69
N ALA A 190 -4.49 -15.50 7.83
CA ALA A 190 -3.52 -14.53 7.33
C ALA A 190 -3.25 -13.40 8.31
N SER A 191 -2.00 -12.96 8.37
CA SER A 191 -1.60 -11.76 9.11
C SER A 191 -2.08 -10.52 8.39
N ILE A 192 -2.69 -9.58 9.11
CA ILE A 192 -3.16 -8.31 8.58
C ILE A 192 -2.09 -7.25 8.79
N TYR A 193 -1.68 -6.61 7.70
CA TYR A 193 -0.95 -5.35 7.78
C TYR A 193 -1.96 -4.20 7.90
N PRO A 194 -1.98 -3.47 9.03
CA PRO A 194 -3.00 -2.45 9.31
C PRO A 194 -2.71 -1.10 8.64
N GLY A 195 -1.60 -0.96 7.91
CA GLY A 195 -1.18 0.31 7.32
C GLY A 195 -1.09 1.46 8.33
N THR A 196 -1.29 2.68 7.84
CA THR A 196 -1.49 3.87 8.68
C THR A 196 -2.99 4.09 8.88
N THR A 197 -3.41 4.36 10.12
CA THR A 197 -4.81 4.68 10.44
C THR A 197 -4.89 6.00 11.23
N PRO A 198 -5.77 6.95 10.87
CA PRO A 198 -6.55 6.96 9.64
C PRO A 198 -5.67 7.07 8.38
N LEU A 199 -6.15 6.52 7.27
CA LEU A 199 -5.50 6.61 5.97
C LEU A 199 -6.10 7.80 5.20
N ALA A 200 -5.28 8.81 4.93
CA ALA A 200 -5.68 10.02 4.22
C ALA A 200 -4.51 10.56 3.39
N CYS A 201 -4.80 11.44 2.43
CA CYS A 201 -3.75 12.27 1.84
C CYS A 201 -3.20 13.22 2.91
N THR A 202 -1.88 13.44 2.92
CA THR A 202 -1.25 14.33 3.90
C THR A 202 -0.27 15.29 3.23
N VAL A 203 -0.02 16.43 3.90
CA VAL A 203 1.04 17.37 3.53
C VAL A 203 2.10 17.39 4.61
N SER A 204 3.36 17.48 4.21
CA SER A 204 4.50 17.60 5.11
C SER A 204 5.54 18.57 4.56
N ASN A 205 6.57 18.86 5.36
CA ASN A 205 7.75 19.62 4.94
C ASN A 205 7.44 21.00 4.35
N TRP A 206 6.45 21.71 4.92
CA TRP A 206 6.12 23.08 4.55
C TRP A 206 7.24 24.04 4.94
N VAL A 207 7.75 24.79 3.97
CA VAL A 207 8.81 25.78 4.16
C VAL A 207 8.53 26.99 3.28
N GLU A 208 8.43 28.15 3.92
CA GLU A 208 8.35 29.45 3.25
C GLU A 208 9.72 30.14 3.30
N THR A 209 10.18 30.61 2.15
CA THR A 209 11.38 31.44 2.05
C THR A 209 10.97 32.76 1.44
N SER A 210 10.68 33.72 2.31
CA SER A 210 10.37 35.11 1.99
C SER A 210 10.77 36.03 3.13
N SER A 211 11.01 37.30 2.84
CA SER A 211 11.23 38.33 3.87
C SER A 211 9.92 38.85 4.48
N ALA A 212 8.80 38.77 3.75
CA ALA A 212 7.52 39.39 4.16
C ALA A 212 6.26 38.70 3.61
N GLY A 213 6.39 37.76 2.67
CA GLY A 213 5.30 36.93 2.20
C GLY A 213 4.99 35.82 3.21
N THR A 214 3.71 35.55 3.40
CA THR A 214 3.24 34.49 4.30
C THR A 214 2.13 33.71 3.64
N TYR A 215 1.99 32.42 3.95
CA TYR A 215 0.78 31.66 3.67
C TYR A 215 0.15 31.17 4.99
N ASP A 216 -1.18 31.15 5.09
CA ASP A 216 -1.89 30.63 6.26
C ASP A 216 -2.34 29.18 6.03
N GLU A 217 -1.44 28.21 6.29
CA GLU A 217 -1.72 26.79 6.14
C GLU A 217 -2.73 26.24 7.15
N GLY A 218 -2.98 26.96 8.26
CA GLY A 218 -3.95 26.57 9.28
C GLY A 218 -5.38 26.91 8.88
N GLY A 219 -5.57 28.10 8.30
CA GLY A 219 -6.86 28.54 7.78
C GLY A 219 -7.18 28.00 6.39
N TYR A 220 -6.16 27.84 5.54
CA TYR A 220 -6.30 27.46 4.12
C TYR A 220 -5.32 26.35 3.74
N PRO A 221 -5.45 25.15 4.35
CA PRO A 221 -4.54 24.04 4.09
C PRO A 221 -4.57 23.63 2.62
N VAL A 222 -3.49 22.99 2.15
CA VAL A 222 -3.45 22.40 0.81
C VAL A 222 -4.56 21.37 0.68
N ILE A 223 -5.53 21.63 -0.20
CA ILE A 223 -6.64 20.73 -0.46
C ILE A 223 -6.17 19.65 -1.44
N MET A 224 -6.35 18.39 -1.07
CA MET A 224 -5.92 17.23 -1.85
C MET A 224 -7.10 16.42 -2.37
N ASN A 225 -6.83 15.50 -3.30
CA ASN A 225 -7.82 14.61 -3.88
C ASN A 225 -7.28 13.18 -3.86
N ASN A 226 -8.05 12.22 -3.34
CA ASN A 226 -7.60 10.82 -3.19
C ASN A 226 -7.14 10.21 -4.52
N ARG A 227 -7.84 10.54 -5.61
CA ARG A 227 -7.50 10.11 -6.95
C ARG A 227 -6.36 10.91 -7.58
N GLY A 228 -6.37 12.24 -7.47
CA GLY A 228 -5.45 13.13 -8.18
C GLY A 228 -4.10 13.41 -7.51
N THR A 229 -4.04 13.35 -6.18
CA THR A 229 -2.83 13.62 -5.41
C THR A 229 -1.81 12.50 -5.58
N ILE A 230 -0.54 12.88 -5.68
CA ILE A 230 0.60 11.97 -5.84
C ILE A 230 1.69 12.31 -4.83
N GLU A 231 2.60 11.36 -4.63
CA GLU A 231 3.84 11.60 -3.89
C GLU A 231 4.68 12.62 -4.66
N GLN A 232 4.82 13.84 -4.15
CA GLN A 232 5.56 14.91 -4.83
C GLN A 232 6.09 15.97 -3.87
N THR A 233 7.27 16.50 -4.20
CA THR A 233 7.74 17.77 -3.61
C THR A 233 7.42 18.90 -4.57
N TRP A 234 6.64 19.86 -4.11
CA TRP A 234 6.21 21.03 -4.87
C TRP A 234 7.04 22.25 -4.48
N THR A 235 7.39 23.05 -5.47
CA THR A 235 8.05 24.34 -5.31
C THR A 235 7.23 25.38 -6.03
N VAL A 236 6.63 26.29 -5.26
CA VAL A 236 6.06 27.54 -5.74
C VAL A 236 7.19 28.56 -5.78
N THR A 237 7.43 29.19 -6.92
CA THR A 237 8.44 30.24 -7.07
C THR A 237 7.78 31.51 -7.59
N PHE A 238 7.88 32.58 -6.81
CA PHE A 238 7.32 33.88 -7.18
C PHE A 238 8.15 34.55 -8.27
N LEU A 239 7.47 34.94 -9.36
CA LEU A 239 8.07 35.71 -10.45
C LEU A 239 7.97 37.21 -10.18
N THR A 240 6.93 37.63 -9.48
CA THR A 240 6.65 38.99 -9.03
C THR A 240 5.98 38.95 -7.65
N ALA A 241 5.60 40.10 -7.11
CA ALA A 241 4.83 40.17 -5.85
C ALA A 241 3.44 39.51 -5.91
N SER A 242 2.93 39.19 -7.10
CA SER A 242 1.56 38.68 -7.27
C SER A 242 1.45 37.45 -8.16
N THR A 243 2.52 37.03 -8.83
CA THR A 243 2.51 35.89 -9.77
C THR A 243 3.61 34.89 -9.44
N PHE A 244 3.32 33.61 -9.65
CA PHE A 244 4.24 32.51 -9.36
C PHE A 244 4.14 31.40 -10.41
N THR A 245 5.14 30.53 -10.42
CA THR A 245 5.12 29.23 -11.13
C THR A 245 5.22 28.10 -10.13
N VAL A 246 4.66 26.94 -10.45
CA VAL A 246 4.79 25.75 -9.62
C VAL A 246 5.48 24.63 -10.40
N THR A 247 6.45 23.99 -9.75
CA THR A 247 7.19 22.83 -10.27
C THR A 247 7.12 21.69 -9.26
N GLY A 248 6.90 20.46 -9.73
CA GLY A 248 7.04 19.26 -8.93
C GLY A 248 8.35 18.53 -9.24
N ASP A 249 8.95 17.89 -8.24
CA ASP A 249 10.26 17.24 -8.35
C ASP A 249 10.36 16.13 -9.42
N THR A 250 9.25 15.51 -9.81
CA THR A 250 9.23 14.49 -10.88
C THR A 250 8.40 14.86 -12.10
N VAL A 251 7.39 15.73 -11.95
CA VAL A 251 6.44 16.06 -13.04
C VAL A 251 6.82 17.36 -13.76
N GLY A 252 7.84 18.08 -13.27
CA GLY A 252 8.24 19.37 -13.82
C GLY A 252 7.22 20.46 -13.55
N SER A 253 7.18 21.47 -14.43
CA SER A 253 6.26 22.60 -14.26
C SER A 253 4.81 22.16 -14.45
N VAL A 254 3.94 22.60 -13.54
CA VAL A 254 2.49 22.36 -13.58
C VAL A 254 1.69 23.64 -13.82
N GLY A 255 2.35 24.69 -14.30
CA GLY A 255 1.75 25.96 -14.69
C GLY A 255 2.13 27.14 -13.81
N SER A 256 1.47 28.26 -14.07
CA SER A 256 1.62 29.53 -13.36
C SER A 256 0.32 29.97 -12.74
N GLY A 257 0.40 30.66 -11.60
CA GLY A 257 -0.74 31.23 -10.89
C GLY A 257 -0.43 32.60 -10.33
N GLY A 258 -1.33 33.10 -9.50
CA GLY A 258 -1.13 34.33 -8.76
C GLY A 258 -1.89 34.31 -7.45
N ILE A 259 -1.62 35.30 -6.60
CA ILE A 259 -2.17 35.34 -5.24
C ILE A 259 -3.66 35.71 -5.18
N SER A 260 -4.28 36.05 -6.32
CA SER A 260 -5.66 36.54 -6.39
C SER A 260 -6.67 35.51 -6.86
N ALA A 261 -6.27 34.28 -7.17
CA ALA A 261 -7.14 33.20 -7.60
C ALA A 261 -6.55 31.84 -7.19
N ASP A 262 -7.43 30.88 -6.89
CA ASP A 262 -7.01 29.54 -6.48
C ASP A 262 -6.16 28.89 -7.57
N PHE A 263 -5.07 28.26 -7.16
CA PHE A 263 -4.20 27.52 -8.05
C PHE A 263 -4.51 26.02 -7.98
N VAL A 264 -5.02 25.48 -9.09
CA VAL A 264 -5.57 24.12 -9.18
C VAL A 264 -4.88 23.36 -10.34
N PRO A 265 -3.61 22.94 -10.18
CA PRO A 265 -2.86 22.28 -11.25
C PRO A 265 -3.45 20.91 -11.60
N ASN A 266 -3.80 20.69 -12.87
CA ASN A 266 -4.43 19.47 -13.34
C ASN A 266 -3.45 18.29 -13.44
N ASN A 267 -3.82 17.15 -12.86
CA ASN A 267 -3.18 15.86 -13.09
C ASN A 267 -3.87 15.13 -14.24
N ALA A 268 -3.33 15.26 -15.45
CA ALA A 268 -3.91 14.68 -16.67
C ALA A 268 -4.03 13.15 -16.63
N ASN A 269 -3.19 12.46 -15.86
CA ASN A 269 -3.25 11.00 -15.73
C ASN A 269 -4.51 10.53 -15.00
N PHE A 270 -5.06 11.37 -14.14
CA PHE A 270 -6.21 11.03 -13.28
C PHE A 270 -7.44 11.90 -13.52
N SER A 271 -7.33 12.94 -14.36
CA SER A 271 -8.39 13.93 -14.63
C SER A 271 -8.91 14.61 -13.36
N LYS A 272 -8.00 14.87 -12.42
CA LYS A 272 -8.24 15.52 -11.13
C LYS A 272 -7.07 16.45 -10.80
N PRO A 273 -7.22 17.44 -9.92
CA PRO A 273 -6.10 18.27 -9.49
C PRO A 273 -5.04 17.46 -8.74
N TYR A 274 -3.77 17.85 -8.85
CA TYR A 274 -2.73 17.36 -7.95
C TYR A 274 -3.00 17.81 -6.49
N PHE A 275 -3.38 19.07 -6.36
CA PHE A 275 -3.79 19.76 -5.14
C PHE A 275 -4.53 21.06 -5.53
N THR A 276 -5.09 21.76 -4.55
CA THR A 276 -5.57 23.14 -4.68
C THR A 276 -4.88 23.98 -3.60
N LEU A 277 -4.35 25.13 -4.01
CA LEU A 277 -3.83 26.16 -3.13
C LEU A 277 -4.76 27.37 -3.21
N GLU A 278 -5.40 27.73 -2.10
CA GLU A 278 -6.44 28.75 -2.08
C GLU A 278 -5.81 30.16 -2.06
N ALA A 279 -6.40 31.08 -2.84
CA ALA A 279 -5.92 32.47 -2.90
C ALA A 279 -5.96 33.16 -1.53
N ALA A 280 -6.96 32.81 -0.72
CA ALA A 280 -7.19 33.41 0.58
C ALA A 280 -6.10 33.08 1.61
N GLY A 281 -5.28 32.05 1.36
CA GLY A 281 -4.13 31.72 2.20
C GLY A 281 -2.97 32.69 2.05
N PHE A 282 -2.86 33.40 0.92
CA PHE A 282 -1.75 34.34 0.71
C PHE A 282 -1.91 35.62 1.53
N GLY A 283 -0.86 35.94 2.29
CA GLY A 283 -0.72 37.17 3.05
C GLY A 283 0.62 37.88 2.81
N GLY A 284 0.78 39.02 3.46
CA GLY A 284 2.03 39.77 3.44
C GLY A 284 2.39 40.37 2.07
N THR A 285 3.68 40.46 1.77
CA THR A 285 4.19 40.97 0.49
C THR A 285 5.29 40.06 -0.04
N TRP A 286 4.99 39.40 -1.15
CA TRP A 286 5.93 38.52 -1.84
C TRP A 286 6.89 39.31 -2.75
N ALA A 287 8.04 38.73 -3.04
CA ALA A 287 9.04 39.24 -3.95
C ALA A 287 9.46 38.19 -4.98
N GLN A 288 10.10 38.65 -6.05
CA GLN A 288 10.70 37.73 -7.03
C GLN A 288 11.70 36.80 -6.34
N ASN A 289 11.63 35.51 -6.67
CA ASN A 289 12.42 34.41 -6.12
C ASN A 289 12.05 33.96 -4.70
N ASP A 290 11.02 34.54 -4.08
CA ASP A 290 10.45 33.93 -2.89
C ASP A 290 9.87 32.55 -3.23
N THR A 291 9.87 31.64 -2.26
CA THR A 291 9.37 30.27 -2.48
C THR A 291 8.50 29.74 -1.36
N ILE A 292 7.58 28.86 -1.75
CA ILE A 292 6.90 27.93 -0.84
C ILE A 292 7.25 26.51 -1.30
N VAL A 293 7.75 25.68 -0.40
CA VAL A 293 8.06 24.27 -0.65
C VAL A 293 7.24 23.41 0.28
N PHE A 294 6.60 22.37 -0.26
CA PHE A 294 5.85 21.39 0.54
C PHE A 294 5.81 20.04 -0.15
N GLN A 295 5.45 18.99 0.58
CA GLN A 295 5.32 17.65 0.04
C GLN A 295 3.90 17.14 0.21
N THR A 296 3.34 16.55 -0.86
CA THR A 296 2.06 15.84 -0.81
C THR A 296 2.32 14.34 -0.76
N HIS A 297 1.53 13.63 0.06
CA HIS A 297 1.53 12.18 0.15
C HIS A 297 0.14 11.64 -0.23
N PRO A 298 0.05 10.66 -1.13
CA PRO A 298 -1.22 10.13 -1.59
C PRO A 298 -1.78 9.10 -0.60
N ILE A 299 -3.11 8.89 -0.66
CA ILE A 299 -3.83 7.89 0.15
C ILE A 299 -3.56 6.44 -0.35
N THR A 300 -2.35 5.96 -0.09
CA THR A 300 -1.90 4.64 -0.56
C THR A 300 -1.10 3.87 0.50
N VAL A 301 -1.15 2.55 0.40
CA VAL A 301 -0.38 1.60 1.21
C VAL A 301 0.60 0.86 0.27
N PRO A 302 1.86 1.32 0.17
CA PRO A 302 2.88 0.67 -0.63
C PRO A 302 3.47 -0.57 0.06
N VAL A 303 3.56 -1.68 -0.66
CA VAL A 303 4.20 -2.92 -0.20
C VAL A 303 5.04 -3.56 -1.29
N PHE A 304 5.99 -4.40 -0.91
CA PHE A 304 6.64 -5.35 -1.81
C PHE A 304 6.07 -6.74 -1.60
N GLU A 305 5.45 -7.30 -2.64
CA GLU A 305 5.21 -8.74 -2.72
C GLU A 305 6.51 -9.45 -3.11
N ILE A 306 6.82 -10.53 -2.41
CA ILE A 306 8.03 -11.32 -2.56
C ILE A 306 7.62 -12.76 -2.85
N ARG A 307 7.89 -13.21 -4.07
CA ARG A 307 7.68 -14.60 -4.48
C ARG A 307 9.00 -15.35 -4.42
N ASN A 308 9.06 -16.40 -3.62
CA ASN A 308 10.15 -17.35 -3.63
C ASN A 308 9.70 -18.63 -4.34
N VAL A 309 10.48 -19.05 -5.32
CA VAL A 309 10.35 -20.32 -6.01
C VAL A 309 11.55 -21.18 -5.58
N PRO A 310 11.35 -22.22 -4.77
CA PRO A 310 12.41 -23.17 -4.43
C PRO A 310 12.98 -23.88 -5.67
N ALA A 311 14.19 -24.43 -5.51
CA ALA A 311 14.79 -25.25 -6.56
C ALA A 311 13.99 -26.54 -6.78
N ASN A 312 13.84 -26.94 -8.04
CA ASN A 312 13.06 -28.09 -8.49
C ASN A 312 11.53 -27.95 -8.34
N THR A 313 11.00 -26.73 -8.24
CA THR A 313 9.54 -26.51 -8.20
C THR A 313 8.87 -27.00 -9.50
N VAL A 314 7.81 -27.80 -9.34
CA VAL A 314 7.01 -28.31 -10.45
C VAL A 314 6.23 -27.20 -11.13
N SER A 315 5.94 -27.37 -12.43
CA SER A 315 5.10 -26.41 -13.14
C SER A 315 3.67 -26.56 -12.65
N PHE A 316 2.98 -25.44 -12.41
CA PHE A 316 1.57 -25.45 -12.05
C PHE A 316 0.82 -24.38 -12.84
N SER A 317 -0.19 -24.80 -13.61
CA SER A 317 -0.90 -23.92 -14.56
C SER A 317 -1.94 -23.01 -13.90
N SER A 318 -2.35 -23.34 -12.67
CA SER A 318 -3.37 -22.59 -11.91
C SER A 318 -2.78 -21.94 -10.67
N ASN A 319 -1.50 -21.55 -10.76
CA ASN A 319 -0.84 -20.88 -9.65
C ASN A 319 -1.37 -19.46 -9.49
N LEU A 320 -1.58 -19.03 -8.26
CA LEU A 320 -2.11 -17.70 -7.93
C LEU A 320 -1.70 -17.27 -6.52
N ALA A 321 -1.62 -15.95 -6.35
CA ALA A 321 -1.61 -15.30 -5.05
C ALA A 321 -2.63 -14.16 -5.10
N THR A 322 -3.34 -13.93 -3.99
CA THR A 322 -4.40 -12.91 -3.91
C THR A 322 -4.11 -11.99 -2.75
N LEU A 323 -3.65 -10.77 -3.05
CA LEU A 323 -3.51 -9.69 -2.08
C LEU A 323 -4.84 -8.93 -1.99
N VAL A 324 -5.34 -8.75 -0.77
CA VAL A 324 -6.62 -8.11 -0.49
C VAL A 324 -6.38 -6.79 0.21
N PHE A 325 -6.98 -5.72 -0.31
CA PHE A 325 -7.09 -4.43 0.36
C PHE A 325 -8.54 -4.19 0.74
N ALA A 326 -8.79 -4.05 2.04
CA ALA A 326 -10.10 -3.77 2.62
C ALA A 326 -9.98 -2.62 3.61
N CYS A 327 -11.09 -1.95 3.92
CA CYS A 327 -11.13 -0.90 4.92
C CYS A 327 -12.55 -0.67 5.41
N GLU A 328 -12.68 0.13 6.47
CA GLU A 328 -13.96 0.66 6.90
C GLU A 328 -14.09 2.11 6.41
N ALA A 329 -15.24 2.43 5.81
CA ALA A 329 -15.59 3.76 5.29
C ALA A 329 -16.45 4.54 6.28
#